data_AF-A0A7K0FDI4-F1
#
_entry.id   AF-A0A7K0FDI4-F1
#
_cell.length_a   1.000
_cell.length_b   1.000
_cell.length_c   1.000
_cell.angle_alpha   90.00
_cell.angle_beta   90.00
_cell.angle_gamma   90.00
#
_symmetry.space_group_name_H-M   'P 1'
#
loop_
_entity.id
_entity.type
_entity.pdbx_description
1 polymer ?
#
loop_
_entity_poly.entity_id
_entity_poly.type
_entity_poly.pdbx_seq_one_letter_code
_entity_poly.pdbx_strand_id
1 'polypeptide(L)'
;MIKSIVPAFCDLRGSRKAIIQIEIDSFESTPAGTNYVVKDYAISYDEEGNLTKQLINTKSVFYSAEKINQLNVFLESIYEYTGMSKIDRDWTKVKQGLLIDTQTNLYEDGLTIYRLTPNNWELCEV
;
A
#
# COMPACT_ATOMS: atom_id res chain seq x y z
N MET A 1 -2.47 0.74 -5.32
CA MET A 1 -3.23 0.74 -4.07
C MET A 1 -3.37 -0.68 -3.60
N ILE A 2 -3.46 -0.84 -2.29
CA ILE A 2 -3.74 -2.12 -1.65
C ILE A 2 -4.90 -1.91 -0.70
N LYS A 3 -5.62 -2.98 -0.38
CA LYS A 3 -6.66 -2.94 0.65
C LYS A 3 -6.61 -4.17 1.53
N SER A 4 -7.19 -4.04 2.72
CA SER A 4 -7.48 -5.20 3.55
C SER A 4 -8.67 -5.98 3.00
N ILE A 5 -8.65 -7.30 3.11
CA ILE A 5 -9.79 -8.17 2.73
C ILE A 5 -10.80 -8.32 3.89
N VAL A 6 -10.37 -8.00 5.11
CA VAL A 6 -11.20 -8.00 6.31
C VAL A 6 -11.17 -6.63 7.00
N PRO A 7 -12.23 -6.26 7.75
CA PRO A 7 -12.24 -5.01 8.50
C PRO A 7 -11.15 -4.96 9.59
N ALA A 8 -10.42 -3.85 9.65
CA ALA A 8 -9.43 -3.56 10.69
C ALA A 8 -9.85 -2.34 11.51
N PHE A 9 -9.27 -2.19 12.71
CA PHE A 9 -9.49 -0.99 13.51
C PHE A 9 -8.84 0.22 12.84
N CYS A 10 -9.64 1.26 12.56
CA CYS A 10 -9.21 2.45 11.83
C CYS A 10 -9.05 3.69 12.70
N ASP A 11 -9.21 3.57 14.01
CA ASP A 11 -8.95 4.64 14.97
C ASP A 11 -8.06 4.15 16.12
N LEU A 12 -7.36 5.08 16.78
CA LEU A 12 -6.47 4.78 17.91
C LEU A 12 -7.21 4.23 19.14
N ARG A 13 -8.55 4.37 19.18
CA ARG A 13 -9.38 3.93 20.31
C ARG A 13 -9.96 2.53 20.11
N GLY A 14 -9.74 1.92 18.95
CA GLY A 14 -10.32 0.63 18.57
C GLY A 14 -11.85 0.65 18.47
N SER A 15 -12.50 1.80 18.29
CA SER A 15 -13.96 1.89 18.28
C SER A 15 -14.59 1.56 16.94
N ARG A 16 -13.90 1.85 15.83
CA ARG A 16 -14.42 1.65 14.48
C ARG A 16 -13.58 0.66 13.69
N LYS A 17 -14.27 -0.28 13.02
CA LYS A 17 -13.67 -1.18 12.04
C LYS A 17 -14.12 -0.80 10.63
N ALA A 18 -13.20 -0.85 9.68
CA ALA A 18 -13.46 -0.62 8.27
C ALA A 18 -12.48 -1.43 7.41
N ILE A 19 -12.81 -1.62 6.14
CA ILE A 19 -11.79 -2.02 5.16
C ILE A 19 -10.78 -0.88 5.07
N ILE A 20 -9.50 -1.21 5.19
CA ILE A 20 -8.43 -0.23 5.09
C ILE A 20 -7.89 -0.25 3.68
N GLN A 21 -7.75 0.92 3.07
CA GLN A 21 -7.11 1.09 1.78
C GLN A 21 -5.87 1.95 1.94
N ILE A 22 -4.76 1.52 1.36
CA ILE A 22 -3.49 2.25 1.38
C ILE A 22 -3.12 2.62 -0.06
N GLU A 23 -2.87 3.91 -0.27
CA GLU A 23 -2.65 4.52 -1.57
C GLU A 23 -1.34 5.31 -1.57
N ILE A 24 -0.59 5.23 -2.67
CA ILE A 24 0.48 6.20 -2.94
C ILE A 24 -0.20 7.38 -3.65
N ASP A 25 -0.26 8.50 -2.96
CA ASP A 25 -0.94 9.72 -3.41
C ASP A 25 -0.06 10.52 -4.36
N SER A 26 1.20 10.71 -4.00
CA SER A 26 2.19 11.40 -4.80
C SER A 26 3.60 10.91 -4.46
N PHE A 27 4.55 11.23 -5.33
CA PHE A 27 5.95 10.93 -5.09
C PHE A 27 6.85 12.01 -5.70
N GLU A 28 8.02 12.19 -5.10
CA GLU A 28 9.07 13.07 -5.59
C GLU A 28 10.38 12.28 -5.69
N SER A 29 10.97 12.26 -6.87
CA SER A 29 12.21 11.54 -7.14
C SER A 29 13.40 12.50 -7.17
N THR A 30 14.46 12.11 -6.47
CA THR A 30 15.76 12.77 -6.42
C THR A 30 16.85 11.78 -6.83
N PRO A 31 18.08 12.22 -7.13
CA PRO A 31 19.19 11.29 -7.38
C PRO A 31 19.49 10.32 -6.23
N ALA A 32 19.16 10.71 -4.99
CA ALA A 32 19.37 9.87 -3.81
C ALA A 32 18.28 8.78 -3.65
N GLY A 33 17.09 8.99 -4.21
CA GLY A 33 15.94 8.12 -4.01
C GLY A 33 14.62 8.85 -4.18
N THR A 34 13.52 8.19 -3.80
CA THR A 34 12.17 8.69 -3.97
C THR A 34 11.47 8.84 -2.62
N ASN A 35 10.84 9.99 -2.41
CA ASN A 35 9.92 10.24 -1.31
C ASN A 35 8.51 9.92 -1.78
N TYR A 36 7.81 9.04 -1.08
CA TYR A 36 6.42 8.68 -1.35
C TYR A 36 5.51 9.27 -0.28
N VAL A 37 4.43 9.92 -0.69
CA VAL A 37 3.32 10.29 0.18
C VAL A 37 2.30 9.17 0.11
N VAL A 38 2.07 8.52 1.25
CA VAL A 38 1.16 7.39 1.40
C VAL A 38 -0.03 7.83 2.26
N LYS A 39 -1.23 7.55 1.78
CA LYS A 39 -2.49 7.85 2.47
C LYS A 39 -3.23 6.57 2.78
N ASP A 40 -3.75 6.50 4.00
CA ASP A 40 -4.53 5.37 4.48
C ASP A 40 -5.98 5.82 4.65
N TYR A 41 -6.93 5.06 4.13
CA TYR A 41 -8.35 5.38 4.12
C TYR A 41 -9.17 4.27 4.77
N ALA A 42 -10.19 4.66 5.52
CA ALA A 42 -11.30 3.79 5.91
C ALA A 42 -12.31 3.81 4.79
N ILE A 43 -12.62 2.63 4.26
CA ILE A 43 -13.60 2.45 3.20
C ILE A 43 -14.95 2.09 3.82
N SER A 44 -15.98 2.80 3.38
CA SER A 44 -17.39 2.49 3.66
C SER A 44 -18.22 2.65 2.39
N TYR A 45 -19.41 2.05 2.38
CA TYR A 45 -20.39 2.25 1.32
C TYR A 45 -21.59 3.00 1.91
N ASP A 46 -22.14 3.95 1.15
CA ASP A 46 -23.41 4.57 1.52
C ASP A 46 -24.59 3.63 1.20
N GLU A 47 -25.81 4.07 1.51
CA GLU A 47 -27.05 3.29 1.29
C GLU A 47 -27.32 3.01 -0.20
N GLU A 48 -26.69 3.77 -1.10
CA GLU A 48 -26.81 3.67 -2.55
C GLU A 48 -25.70 2.78 -3.15
N GLY A 49 -24.76 2.31 -2.33
CA GLY A 49 -23.64 1.47 -2.73
C GLY A 49 -22.44 2.25 -3.27
N ASN A 50 -22.40 3.58 -3.12
CA ASN A 50 -21.24 4.37 -3.52
C ASN A 50 -20.11 4.27 -2.51
N LEU A 51 -18.89 4.15 -3.03
CA LEU A 51 -17.68 4.09 -2.23
C LEU A 51 -17.40 5.45 -1.56
N THR A 52 -17.38 5.47 -0.24
CA THR A 52 -16.91 6.60 0.56
C THR A 52 -15.53 6.29 1.15
N LYS A 53 -14.56 7.16 0.89
CA LYS A 53 -13.21 7.09 1.47
C LYS A 53 -13.07 8.14 2.57
N GLN A 54 -12.78 7.71 3.80
CA GLN A 54 -12.40 8.61 4.88
C GLN A 54 -10.90 8.51 5.14
N LEU A 55 -10.17 9.62 4.98
CA LEU A 55 -8.74 9.68 5.29
C LEU A 55 -8.53 9.41 6.80
N ILE A 56 -7.69 8.43 7.12
CA ILE A 56 -7.28 8.08 8.48
C ILE A 56 -5.90 8.66 8.79
N ASN A 57 -4.96 8.50 7.84
CA ASN A 57 -3.56 8.83 8.08
C ASN A 57 -2.88 9.26 6.78
N THR A 58 -1.85 10.11 6.91
CA THR A 58 -0.91 10.46 5.85
C THR A 58 0.50 10.31 6.37
N LYS A 59 1.36 9.62 5.63
CA LYS A 59 2.77 9.42 5.97
C LYS A 59 3.66 9.67 4.76
N SER A 60 4.86 10.17 5.01
CA SER A 60 5.91 10.27 4.01
C SER A 60 6.97 9.21 4.26
N VAL A 61 7.36 8.48 3.23
CA VAL A 61 8.36 7.41 3.33
C VAL A 61 9.42 7.60 2.26
N PHE A 62 10.68 7.63 2.67
CA PHE A 62 11.82 7.70 1.76
C PHE A 62 12.36 6.32 1.44
N TYR A 63 12.59 6.06 0.16
CA TYR A 63 13.31 4.89 -0.34
C TYR A 63 14.54 5.32 -1.13
N SER A 64 15.71 4.86 -0.73
CA SER A 64 16.95 5.13 -1.47
C SER A 64 16.91 4.47 -2.85
N ALA A 65 17.65 5.04 -3.81
CA ALA A 65 17.78 4.46 -5.15
C ALA A 65 18.27 3.01 -5.11
N GLU A 66 19.18 2.68 -4.19
CA GLU A 66 19.65 1.32 -3.97
C GLU A 66 18.52 0.37 -3.54
N LYS A 67 17.71 0.77 -2.54
CA LYS A 67 16.59 -0.04 -2.05
C LYS A 67 15.52 -0.21 -3.13
N ILE A 68 15.26 0.82 -3.92
CA ILE A 68 14.36 0.74 -5.09
C ILE A 68 14.90 -0.27 -6.09
N ASN A 69 16.19 -0.22 -6.44
CA ASN A 69 16.79 -1.16 -7.39
C ASN A 69 16.73 -2.61 -6.89
N GLN A 70 17.04 -2.86 -5.60
CA GLN A 70 16.93 -4.18 -5.00
C GLN A 70 15.50 -4.72 -5.04
N LEU A 71 14.52 -3.88 -4.67
CA LEU A 71 13.10 -4.23 -4.75
C LEU A 71 12.68 -4.52 -6.19
N ASN A 72 13.20 -3.76 -7.16
CA ASN A 72 12.90 -3.93 -8.57
C ASN A 72 13.36 -5.31 -9.09
N VAL A 73 14.59 -5.70 -8.75
CA VAL A 73 15.14 -7.02 -9.10
C VAL A 73 14.33 -8.14 -8.44
N PHE A 74 13.97 -7.97 -7.17
CA PHE A 74 13.13 -8.94 -6.46
C PHE A 74 11.77 -9.10 -7.15
N LEU A 75 11.09 -7.99 -7.44
CA LEU A 75 9.79 -7.97 -8.13
C LEU A 75 9.84 -8.65 -9.50
N GLU A 76 10.88 -8.38 -10.29
CA GLU A 76 11.11 -9.02 -11.60
C GLU A 76 11.43 -10.51 -11.51
N SER A 77 11.83 -11.01 -10.34
CA SER A 77 12.04 -12.46 -10.13
C SER A 77 10.73 -13.23 -9.84
N ILE A 78 9.66 -12.54 -9.46
CA ILE A 78 8.38 -13.14 -9.04
C ILE A 78 7.19 -12.77 -9.93
N TYR A 79 7.27 -11.66 -10.68
CA TYR A 79 6.18 -11.16 -11.52
C TYR A 79 6.64 -10.96 -12.97
N GLU A 80 5.70 -11.17 -13.90
CA GLU A 80 5.88 -10.93 -15.33
C GLU A 80 5.42 -9.51 -15.70
N TYR A 81 6.25 -8.79 -16.43
CA TYR A 81 5.98 -7.41 -16.86
C TYR A 81 6.01 -7.23 -18.38
N THR A 82 6.21 -8.31 -19.13
CA THR A 82 6.25 -8.28 -20.59
C THR A 82 4.92 -7.75 -21.17
N GLY A 83 5.02 -6.86 -22.16
CA GLY A 83 3.86 -6.26 -22.82
C GLY A 83 3.28 -5.02 -22.11
N MET A 84 3.74 -4.68 -20.90
CA MET A 84 3.33 -3.44 -20.23
C MET A 84 4.09 -2.23 -20.80
N SER A 85 3.41 -1.08 -20.84
CA SER A 85 4.10 0.19 -21.08
C SER A 85 5.07 0.49 -19.92
N LYS A 86 6.08 1.34 -20.16
CA LYS A 86 7.00 1.75 -19.10
C LYS A 86 6.26 2.34 -17.90
N ILE A 87 5.28 3.20 -18.16
CA ILE A 87 4.50 3.88 -17.11
C ILE A 87 3.69 2.87 -16.31
N ASP A 88 2.97 1.97 -16.99
CA ASP A 88 2.14 0.97 -16.31
C ASP A 88 2.98 0.00 -15.50
N ARG A 89 4.12 -0.43 -16.04
CA ARG A 89 5.06 -1.31 -15.35
C ARG A 89 5.62 -0.65 -14.10
N ASP A 90 6.12 0.58 -14.22
CA ASP A 90 6.73 1.30 -13.11
C ASP A 90 5.68 1.54 -12.01
N TRP A 91 4.45 1.90 -12.39
CA TRP A 91 3.35 2.07 -11.43
C TRP A 91 2.90 0.75 -10.78
N THR A 92 2.85 -0.34 -11.55
CA THR A 92 2.52 -1.68 -11.03
C THR A 92 3.54 -2.14 -10.00
N LYS A 93 4.83 -1.95 -10.29
CA LYS A 93 5.92 -2.27 -9.36
C LYS A 93 5.84 -1.45 -8.08
N VAL A 94 5.49 -0.18 -8.18
CA VAL A 94 5.27 0.68 -7.00
C VAL A 94 4.11 0.15 -6.14
N LYS A 95 2.98 -0.28 -6.75
CA LYS A 95 1.86 -0.89 -6.01
C LYS A 95 2.23 -2.22 -5.37
N GLN A 96 2.97 -3.08 -6.07
CA GLN A 96 3.45 -4.36 -5.54
C GLN A 96 4.48 -4.16 -4.42
N GLY A 97 5.36 -3.16 -4.56
CA GLY A 97 6.28 -2.74 -3.52
C GLY A 97 5.56 -2.31 -2.24
N LEU A 98 4.48 -1.54 -2.37
CA LEU A 98 3.62 -1.16 -1.25
C LEU A 98 2.99 -2.37 -0.55
N LEU A 99 2.54 -3.37 -1.33
CA LEU A 99 1.98 -4.60 -0.78
C LEU A 99 3.04 -5.38 0.01
N ILE A 100 4.22 -5.60 -0.59
CA ILE A 100 5.34 -6.31 0.05
C ILE A 100 5.75 -5.59 1.33
N ASP A 101 5.92 -4.27 1.31
CA ASP A 101 6.27 -3.49 2.50
C ASP A 101 5.21 -3.67 3.60
N THR A 102 3.93 -3.60 3.26
CA THR A 102 2.84 -3.82 4.23
C THR A 102 2.83 -5.23 4.81
N GLN A 103 3.22 -6.23 4.01
CA GLN A 103 3.27 -7.64 4.42
C GLN A 103 4.53 -8.05 5.16
N THR A 104 5.58 -7.23 5.14
CA THR A 104 6.90 -7.56 5.71
C THR A 104 7.34 -6.61 6.81
N ASN A 105 6.82 -5.38 6.84
CA ASN A 105 7.02 -4.43 7.92
C ASN A 105 6.02 -4.71 9.06
N LEU A 106 6.34 -5.76 9.83
CA LEU A 106 5.48 -6.31 10.87
C LEU A 106 5.96 -5.91 12.27
N TYR A 107 5.02 -5.86 13.21
CA TYR A 107 5.34 -5.84 14.63
C TYR A 107 5.93 -7.19 15.08
N GLU A 108 6.45 -7.24 16.30
CA GLU A 108 7.02 -8.46 16.90
C GLU A 108 6.01 -9.63 16.98
N ASP A 109 4.71 -9.32 17.03
CA ASP A 109 3.62 -10.30 17.02
C ASP A 109 3.29 -10.83 15.60
N GLY A 110 4.02 -10.40 14.57
CA GLY A 110 3.81 -10.80 13.18
C GLY A 110 2.62 -10.12 12.51
N LEU A 111 2.03 -9.08 13.12
CA LEU A 111 0.90 -8.34 12.56
C LEU A 111 1.37 -7.05 11.87
N THR A 112 0.60 -6.62 10.87
CA THR A 112 0.81 -5.34 10.20
C THR A 112 0.42 -4.16 11.10
N ILE A 113 0.68 -2.93 10.63
CA ILE A 113 0.34 -1.69 11.34
C ILE A 113 -1.15 -1.56 11.73
N TYR A 114 -2.05 -2.27 11.04
CA TYR A 114 -3.49 -2.31 11.35
C TYR A 114 -3.92 -3.58 12.10
N ARG A 115 -2.96 -4.28 12.73
CA ARG A 115 -3.19 -5.51 13.52
C ARG A 115 -3.87 -6.62 12.72
N LEU A 116 -3.54 -6.70 11.43
CA LEU A 116 -3.97 -7.78 10.54
C LEU A 116 -2.79 -8.70 10.22
N THR A 117 -3.09 -9.91 9.73
CA THR A 117 -2.04 -10.79 9.20
C THR A 117 -1.60 -10.33 7.81
N PRO A 118 -0.37 -10.65 7.36
CA PRO A 118 0.12 -10.28 6.02
C PRO A 118 -0.82 -10.74 4.88
N ASN A 119 -1.41 -11.93 5.01
CA ASN A 119 -2.31 -12.50 4.00
C ASN A 119 -3.67 -11.81 3.94
N ASN A 120 -3.95 -10.83 4.82
CA ASN A 120 -5.17 -10.04 4.75
C ASN A 120 -5.07 -8.83 3.83
N TRP A 121 -3.99 -8.67 3.07
CA TRP A 121 -3.75 -7.56 2.17
C TRP A 121 -3.67 -8.02 0.73
N GLU A 122 -4.32 -7.27 -0.16
CA GLU A 122 -4.32 -7.55 -1.59
C GLU A 122 -4.15 -6.28 -2.41
N LEU A 123 -3.70 -6.44 -3.66
CA LEU A 123 -3.79 -5.37 -4.65
C LEU A 123 -5.26 -5.10 -4.96
N CYS A 124 -5.60 -3.82 -5.10
CA CYS A 124 -6.90 -3.42 -5.62
C CYS A 124 -6.75 -2.46 -6.79
N GLU A 125 -7.77 -2.45 -7.65
CA GLU A 125 -7.95 -1.48 -8.70
C GLU A 125 -8.60 -0.19 -8.17
N VAL A 126 -8.51 0.87 -8.96
CA VAL A 126 -9.05 2.21 -8.66
C VAL A 126 -10.58 2.17 -8.69
#